data_AF-G0RG62-F1
#
_entry.id   AF-G0RG62-F1
#
_cell.length_a   1.000
_cell.length_b   1.000
_cell.length_c   1.000
_cell.angle_alpha   90.00
_cell.angle_beta   90.00
_cell.angle_gamma   90.00
#
_symmetry.space_group_name_H-M   'P 1'
#
loop_
_entity.id
_entity.type
_entity.pdbx_description
1 polymer ?
#
loop_
_entity_poly.entity_id
_entity_poly.type
_entity_poly.pdbx_seq_one_letter_code
_entity_poly.pdbx_strand_id
1 'polypeptide(L)'
;MSSSADSLPPHKPAKEARKLACRLCQKRKKKCNRKSPCSMCIKLKVVCQPSAPAAPRKRRQSTKDLFARLAWCEEQLRRNLECRQCLECKNSSSKSSTESSTAEIAKRLSEIKSDPSISSAPIASSSFSPTSSYSPPHSLLSPPSSSS
;
A
#
# COMPACT_ATOMS: atom_id res chain seq x y z
N MET A 1 1.37 11.22 52.08
CA MET A 1 2.75 11.05 51.57
C MET A 1 2.87 9.69 50.94
N SER A 2 3.07 9.58 49.63
CA SER A 2 3.61 8.37 48.97
C SER A 2 3.94 8.74 47.53
N SER A 3 5.24 8.88 47.27
CA SER A 3 5.83 9.26 46.00
C SER A 3 5.98 8.02 45.13
N SER A 4 5.40 8.02 43.93
CA SER A 4 5.64 6.97 42.93
C SER A 4 6.96 7.25 42.21
N ALA A 5 7.93 6.35 42.40
CA ALA A 5 9.23 6.41 41.77
C ALA A 5 9.13 6.04 40.28
N ASP A 6 9.49 7.02 39.44
CA ASP A 6 9.68 6.88 38.00
C ASP A 6 10.90 5.98 37.74
N SER A 7 10.65 4.76 37.26
CA SER A 7 11.71 3.80 36.94
C SER A 7 12.06 3.89 35.45
N LEU A 8 13.05 4.73 35.13
CA LEU A 8 13.63 4.84 33.79
C LEU A 8 14.27 3.51 33.34
N PRO A 9 14.05 3.06 32.09
CA PRO A 9 14.58 1.79 31.61
C PRO A 9 16.11 1.84 31.37
N PRO A 10 16.81 0.70 31.50
CA PRO A 10 18.27 0.61 31.35
C PRO A 10 18.71 0.89 29.90
N HIS A 11 19.44 1.99 29.70
CA HIS A 11 20.10 2.32 28.44
C HIS A 11 21.21 1.30 28.14
N LYS A 12 20.97 0.43 27.15
CA LYS A 12 21.99 -0.47 26.60
C LYS A 12 23.18 0.36 26.10
N PRO A 13 24.44 -0.04 26.37
CA PRO A 13 25.62 0.72 25.94
C PRO A 13 25.59 0.87 24.42
N ALA A 14 25.50 2.11 23.96
CA ALA A 14 25.52 2.44 22.55
C ALA A 14 26.85 1.96 21.96
N LYS A 15 26.81 0.89 21.16
CA LYS A 15 27.97 0.42 20.39
C LYS A 15 28.58 1.62 19.67
N GLU A 16 29.86 1.90 19.94
CA GLU A 16 30.58 3.03 19.37
C GLU A 16 30.30 3.12 17.86
N ALA A 17 29.66 4.22 17.45
CA ALA A 17 29.28 4.40 16.06
C ALA A 17 30.54 4.38 15.18
N ARG A 18 30.59 3.44 14.22
CA ARG A 18 31.74 3.31 13.31
C ARG A 18 31.98 4.64 12.59
N LYS A 19 33.18 5.21 12.73
CA LYS A 19 33.58 6.47 12.07
C LYS A 19 33.56 6.30 10.54
N LEU A 20 32.67 7.03 9.86
CA LEU A 20 32.54 7.03 8.40
C LEU A 20 33.66 7.84 7.72
N ALA A 21 33.86 7.64 6.41
CA ALA A 21 34.69 8.52 5.61
C ALA A 21 34.13 9.96 5.61
N CYS A 22 34.95 10.99 5.45
CA CYS A 22 34.44 12.35 5.28
C CYS A 22 33.64 12.49 3.97
N ARG A 23 32.74 13.48 3.91
CA ARG A 23 31.86 13.75 2.76
C ARG A 23 32.62 13.83 1.43
N LEU A 24 33.79 14.44 1.49
CA LEU A 24 34.64 14.76 0.34
C LEU A 24 35.35 13.51 -0.22
N CYS A 25 35.92 12.67 0.65
CA CYS A 25 36.48 11.39 0.25
C CYS A 25 35.40 10.40 -0.21
N GLN A 26 34.22 10.44 0.42
CA GLN A 26 33.08 9.62 0.00
C GLN A 26 32.62 9.98 -1.42
N LYS A 27 32.46 11.28 -1.73
CA LYS A 27 32.10 11.76 -3.07
C LYS A 27 33.15 11.40 -4.13
N ARG A 28 34.45 11.52 -3.80
CA ARG A 28 35.57 11.21 -4.71
C ARG A 28 35.95 9.72 -4.77
N LYS A 29 35.31 8.86 -3.95
CA LYS A 29 35.59 7.42 -3.86
C LYS A 29 37.08 7.10 -3.59
N LYS A 30 37.77 7.92 -2.79
CA LYS A 30 39.17 7.70 -2.39
C LYS A 30 39.25 7.28 -0.91
N LYS A 31 40.33 6.59 -0.53
CA LYS A 31 40.55 6.11 0.85
C LYS A 31 40.64 7.30 1.82
N CYS A 32 39.80 7.30 2.84
CA CYS A 32 39.82 8.29 3.93
C CYS A 32 40.54 7.71 5.15
N ASN A 33 41.38 8.51 5.82
CA ASN A 33 42.04 8.11 7.07
C ASN A 33 41.15 8.27 8.31
N ARG A 34 39.89 8.71 8.15
CA ARG A 34 38.88 8.90 9.21
C ARG A 34 39.33 9.74 10.43
N LYS A 35 40.39 10.53 10.26
CA LYS A 35 40.81 11.62 11.16
C LYS A 35 40.15 12.92 10.67
N SER A 36 39.78 13.81 11.59
CA SER A 36 39.22 15.13 11.27
C SER A 36 40.23 16.20 11.70
N PRO A 37 40.89 16.90 10.76
CA PRO A 37 40.81 16.79 9.29
C PRO A 37 41.53 15.57 8.69
N CYS A 38 41.09 15.13 7.51
CA CYS A 38 41.65 13.98 6.81
C CYS A 38 42.94 14.35 6.04
N SER A 39 43.92 13.45 5.92
CA SER A 39 45.21 13.76 5.25
C SER A 39 45.07 14.26 3.80
N MET A 40 44.06 13.78 3.07
CA MET A 40 43.76 14.26 1.72
C MET A 40 43.16 15.67 1.75
N CYS A 41 42.27 15.91 2.71
CA CYS A 41 41.62 17.20 2.92
C CYS A 41 42.64 18.29 3.27
N ILE A 42 43.64 17.94 4.09
CA ILE A 42 44.79 18.80 4.43
C ILE A 42 45.60 19.13 3.19
N LYS A 43 46.01 18.12 2.39
CA LYS A 43 46.78 18.34 1.16
C LYS A 43 46.06 19.23 0.15
N LEU A 44 44.74 19.10 0.08
CA LEU A 44 43.91 19.88 -0.83
C LEU A 44 43.47 21.24 -0.25
N LYS A 45 43.85 21.55 1.01
CA LYS A 45 43.47 22.78 1.72
C LYS A 45 41.95 23.05 1.68
N VAL A 46 41.15 22.00 1.79
CA VAL A 46 39.67 22.08 1.81
C VAL A 46 39.10 21.71 3.17
N VAL A 47 37.93 22.26 3.49
CA VAL A 47 37.21 21.97 4.73
C VAL A 47 36.81 20.49 4.79
N CYS A 48 37.28 19.79 5.82
CA CYS A 48 36.99 18.38 6.04
C CYS A 48 35.71 18.21 6.85
N GLN A 49 34.58 17.96 6.19
CA GLN A 49 33.31 17.69 6.86
C GLN A 49 33.11 16.18 7.11
N PRO A 50 32.97 15.71 8.36
CA PRO A 50 32.62 14.33 8.67
C PRO A 50 31.28 13.93 8.05
N SER A 51 31.16 12.69 7.57
CA SER A 51 29.86 12.20 7.11
C SER A 51 28.98 11.88 8.31
N ALA A 52 27.83 12.55 8.39
CA ALA A 52 26.79 12.16 9.33
C ALA A 52 26.21 10.79 8.91
N PRO A 53 25.96 9.88 9.87
CA PRO A 53 25.23 8.65 9.58
C PRO A 53 23.88 8.98 8.94
N ALA A 54 23.45 8.13 8.02
CA ALA A 54 22.12 8.28 7.42
C ALA A 54 21.06 8.25 8.53
N ALA A 55 20.08 9.14 8.44
CA ALA A 55 18.96 9.15 9.37
C ALA A 55 18.33 7.75 9.42
N PRO A 56 17.98 7.24 10.61
CA PRO A 56 17.36 5.93 10.72
C PRO A 56 16.08 5.92 9.88
N ARG A 57 16.00 5.00 8.92
CA ARG A 57 14.75 4.81 8.17
C ARG A 57 13.69 4.31 9.14
N LYS A 58 12.55 4.99 9.19
CA LYS A 58 11.38 4.49 9.90
C LYS A 58 10.98 3.16 9.27
N ARG A 59 11.07 2.07 10.04
CA ARG A 59 10.59 0.76 9.61
C ARG A 59 9.08 0.85 9.40
N ARG A 60 8.57 0.33 8.28
CA ARG A 60 7.13 0.27 7.99
C ARG A 60 6.42 -0.43 9.16
N GLN A 61 5.38 0.20 9.70
CA GLN A 61 4.61 -0.31 10.85
C GLN A 61 3.56 -1.33 10.37
N SER A 62 4.02 -2.45 9.79
CA SER A 62 3.16 -3.48 9.20
C SER A 62 2.14 -4.06 10.18
N THR A 63 2.46 -4.10 11.46
CA THR A 63 1.56 -4.59 12.51
C THR A 63 0.36 -3.67 12.73
N LYS A 64 0.53 -2.35 12.65
CA LYS A 64 -0.58 -1.39 12.84
C LYS A 64 -1.61 -1.49 11.72
N ASP A 65 -1.13 -1.59 10.49
CA ASP A 65 -1.99 -1.78 9.31
C ASP A 65 -2.74 -3.12 9.38
N LEU A 66 -2.07 -4.18 9.85
CA LEU A 66 -2.68 -5.48 10.06
C LEU A 66 -3.79 -5.43 11.13
N PHE A 67 -3.57 -4.77 12.26
CA PHE A 67 -4.61 -4.58 13.28
C PHE A 67 -5.80 -3.78 12.76
N ALA A 68 -5.57 -2.72 11.98
CA ALA A 68 -6.64 -1.93 11.37
C ALA A 68 -7.52 -2.79 10.43
N ARG A 69 -6.88 -3.65 9.62
CA ARG A 69 -7.60 -4.58 8.73
C ARG A 69 -8.37 -5.65 9.50
N LEU A 70 -7.78 -6.21 10.56
CA LEU A 70 -8.46 -7.18 11.42
C LEU A 70 -9.70 -6.56 12.07
N ALA A 71 -9.57 -5.37 12.67
CA ALA A 71 -10.68 -4.66 13.30
C ALA A 71 -11.81 -4.37 12.30
N TRP A 72 -11.48 -3.99 11.06
CA TRP A 72 -12.49 -3.81 10.01
C TRP A 72 -13.18 -5.13 9.66
N CYS A 73 -12.43 -6.22 9.47
CA CYS A 73 -13.00 -7.54 9.19
C CYS A 73 -13.90 -8.04 10.32
N GLU A 74 -13.47 -7.88 11.58
CA GLU A 74 -14.25 -8.25 12.77
C GLU A 74 -15.57 -7.46 12.83
N GLU A 75 -15.52 -6.17 12.52
CA GLU A 75 -16.70 -5.32 12.44
C GLU A 75 -17.65 -5.76 11.32
N GLN A 76 -17.12 -6.06 10.13
CA GLN A 76 -17.95 -6.59 9.03
C GLN A 76 -18.58 -7.92 9.42
N LEU A 77 -17.82 -8.82 10.05
CA LEU A 77 -18.34 -10.11 10.49
C LEU A 77 -19.44 -9.92 11.54
N ARG A 78 -19.25 -9.02 12.50
CA ARG A 78 -20.25 -8.71 13.52
C ARG A 78 -21.56 -8.25 12.88
N ARG A 79 -21.51 -7.27 11.97
CA ARG A 79 -22.70 -6.78 11.24
C ARG A 79 -23.39 -7.86 10.43
N ASN A 80 -22.63 -8.74 9.77
CA ASN A 80 -23.19 -9.84 8.98
C ASN A 80 -23.85 -10.91 9.86
N LEU A 81 -23.28 -11.20 11.03
CA LEU A 81 -23.87 -12.12 11.99
C LEU A 81 -25.13 -11.54 12.65
N GLU A 82 -25.07 -10.26 13.07
CA GLU A 82 -26.22 -9.53 13.62
C GLU A 82 -27.36 -9.42 12.59
N CYS A 83 -27.05 -9.07 11.34
CA CYS A 83 -28.02 -9.01 10.24
C CYS A 83 -28.60 -10.39 9.87
N ARG A 84 -27.84 -11.49 10.06
CA ARG A 84 -28.35 -12.86 9.87
C ARG A 84 -29.21 -13.36 11.03
N GLN A 85 -28.99 -12.86 12.25
CA GLN A 85 -29.74 -13.24 13.45
C GLN A 85 -31.06 -12.46 13.59
N CYS A 86 -31.16 -11.29 12.97
CA CYS A 86 -32.45 -10.62 12.76
C CYS A 86 -33.21 -11.29 11.60
N LEU A 87 -34.33 -11.95 11.89
CA LEU A 87 -35.20 -12.61 10.90
C LEU A 87 -35.86 -11.63 9.89
N GLU A 88 -35.72 -10.31 10.08
CA GLU A 88 -36.43 -9.26 9.32
C GLU A 88 -35.53 -8.26 8.56
N CYS A 89 -34.24 -8.55 8.34
CA CYS A 89 -33.40 -7.66 7.53
C CYS A 89 -33.52 -7.87 6.01
N LYS A 90 -34.29 -8.87 5.55
CA LYS A 90 -34.37 -9.20 4.11
C LYS A 90 -35.14 -8.17 3.26
N ASN A 91 -35.86 -7.20 3.84
CA ASN A 91 -36.73 -6.30 3.07
C ASN A 91 -36.28 -4.83 3.01
N SER A 92 -35.10 -4.46 3.51
CA SER A 92 -34.64 -3.06 3.47
C SER A 92 -33.32 -2.82 2.72
N SER A 93 -32.57 -3.87 2.37
CA SER A 93 -31.37 -3.72 1.51
C SER A 93 -31.65 -3.90 0.01
N SER A 94 -32.90 -4.20 -0.37
CA SER A 94 -33.37 -4.32 -1.76
C SER A 94 -33.95 -2.99 -2.27
N LYS A 95 -33.20 -1.90 -2.12
CA LYS A 95 -33.31 -0.74 -3.04
C LYS A 95 -31.99 -0.57 -3.77
N SER A 96 -31.65 -1.59 -4.55
CA SER A 96 -30.89 -1.41 -5.79
C SER A 96 -31.39 -2.44 -6.82
N SER A 97 -32.50 -2.08 -7.46
CA SER A 97 -32.76 -2.34 -8.88
C SER A 97 -32.73 -3.79 -9.37
N THR A 98 -33.82 -4.55 -9.21
CA THR A 98 -34.06 -5.73 -10.06
C THR A 98 -35.49 -5.91 -10.57
N GLU A 99 -36.50 -5.22 -10.03
CA GLU A 99 -37.89 -5.39 -10.51
C GLU A 99 -38.30 -4.44 -11.64
N SER A 100 -37.59 -3.34 -11.87
CA SER A 100 -37.83 -2.51 -13.07
C SER A 100 -37.17 -3.11 -14.32
N SER A 101 -36.11 -3.91 -14.14
CA SER A 101 -35.27 -4.33 -15.26
C SER A 101 -35.84 -5.49 -16.08
N THR A 102 -36.62 -6.42 -15.52
CA THR A 102 -37.16 -7.52 -16.35
C THR A 102 -38.25 -7.04 -17.30
N ALA A 103 -39.14 -6.16 -16.83
CA ALA A 103 -40.16 -5.52 -17.67
C ALA A 103 -39.53 -4.57 -18.70
N GLU A 104 -38.49 -3.82 -18.32
CA GLU A 104 -37.80 -2.88 -19.22
C GLU A 104 -36.88 -3.60 -20.23
N ILE A 105 -36.26 -4.71 -19.83
CA ILE A 105 -35.52 -5.62 -20.73
C ILE A 105 -36.48 -6.33 -21.69
N ALA A 106 -37.65 -6.80 -21.22
CA ALA A 106 -38.66 -7.41 -22.09
C ALA A 106 -39.21 -6.41 -23.12
N LYS A 107 -39.43 -5.15 -22.70
CA LYS A 107 -39.87 -4.07 -23.59
C LYS A 107 -38.80 -3.71 -24.64
N ARG A 108 -37.52 -3.61 -24.24
CA ARG A 108 -36.39 -3.38 -25.15
C ARG A 108 -36.18 -4.55 -26.14
N LEU A 109 -36.39 -5.79 -25.69
CA LEU A 109 -36.32 -6.98 -26.55
C LEU A 109 -37.45 -7.04 -27.59
N SER A 110 -38.66 -6.56 -27.23
CA SER A 110 -39.75 -6.45 -28.20
C SER A 110 -39.52 -5.36 -29.24
N GLU A 111 -38.90 -4.23 -28.87
CA GLU A 111 -38.57 -3.14 -29.79
C GLU A 111 -37.47 -3.56 -30.80
N ILE A 112 -36.49 -4.36 -30.39
CA ILE A 112 -35.42 -4.89 -31.27
C ILE A 112 -35.93 -5.94 -32.26
N LYS A 113 -37.03 -6.64 -31.95
CA LYS A 113 -37.60 -7.70 -32.82
C LYS A 113 -38.39 -7.14 -34.00
N SER A 114 -38.74 -5.85 -33.98
CA SER A 114 -39.57 -5.18 -35.00
C SER A 114 -38.78 -4.54 -36.15
N ASP A 115 -37.44 -4.50 -36.10
CA ASP A 115 -36.61 -3.96 -37.18
C ASP A 115 -36.09 -5.07 -38.11
N PRO A 116 -36.41 -5.04 -39.42
CA PRO A 116 -36.11 -6.15 -40.35
C PRO A 116 -34.69 -6.12 -40.93
N SER A 117 -33.68 -5.60 -40.20
CA SER A 117 -32.36 -5.30 -40.81
C SER A 117 -31.11 -5.87 -40.14
N ILE A 118 -31.21 -6.75 -39.14
CA ILE A 118 -30.01 -7.42 -38.57
C ILE A 118 -30.12 -8.93 -38.79
N SER A 119 -29.94 -9.31 -40.05
CA SER A 119 -29.51 -10.65 -40.42
C SER A 119 -27.99 -10.74 -40.27
N SER A 120 -27.53 -11.78 -39.57
CA SER A 120 -26.32 -12.59 -39.88
C SER A 120 -25.27 -12.70 -38.75
N ALA A 121 -24.96 -13.97 -38.46
CA ALA A 121 -23.67 -14.55 -38.04
C ALA A 121 -23.55 -15.07 -36.57
N PRO A 122 -22.80 -16.17 -36.37
CA PRO A 122 -23.26 -17.31 -35.58
C PRO A 122 -22.67 -17.38 -34.17
N ILE A 123 -23.38 -18.10 -33.30
CA ILE A 123 -22.94 -18.45 -31.95
C ILE A 123 -21.91 -19.57 -32.08
N ALA A 124 -20.62 -19.22 -32.04
CA ALA A 124 -19.55 -20.19 -31.87
C ALA A 124 -19.51 -20.64 -30.40
N SER A 125 -19.95 -21.88 -30.16
CA SER A 125 -19.80 -22.61 -28.91
C SER A 125 -18.32 -22.70 -28.53
N SER A 126 -17.87 -21.93 -27.54
CA SER A 126 -16.56 -22.10 -26.93
C SER A 126 -16.70 -22.67 -25.53
N SER A 127 -16.31 -23.94 -25.43
CA SER A 127 -16.09 -24.70 -24.20
C SER A 127 -15.06 -24.00 -23.32
N PHE A 128 -15.50 -23.50 -22.16
CA PHE A 128 -14.61 -22.96 -21.12
C PHE A 128 -14.08 -24.11 -20.25
N SER A 129 -12.82 -24.47 -20.45
CA SER A 129 -12.03 -25.23 -19.48
C SER A 129 -11.44 -24.29 -18.42
N PRO A 130 -11.41 -24.65 -17.13
CA PRO A 130 -10.84 -23.80 -16.10
C PRO A 130 -9.35 -24.13 -15.94
N THR A 131 -8.46 -23.33 -16.53
CA THR A 131 -7.03 -23.38 -16.19
C THR A 131 -6.58 -22.08 -15.55
N SER A 132 -6.36 -22.19 -14.25
CA SER A 132 -5.51 -21.38 -13.39
C SER A 132 -4.40 -20.59 -14.09
N SER A 133 -4.47 -19.26 -14.04
CA SER A 133 -3.31 -18.35 -14.03
C SER A 133 -3.73 -16.94 -13.61
N TYR A 134 -4.00 -16.72 -12.32
CA TYR A 134 -4.13 -15.37 -11.78
C TYR A 134 -2.73 -14.72 -11.69
N SER A 135 -2.40 -13.88 -12.67
CA SER A 135 -1.27 -12.95 -12.59
C SER A 135 -1.71 -11.67 -11.87
N PRO A 136 -1.00 -11.23 -10.82
CA PRO A 136 -1.34 -9.99 -10.13
C PRO A 136 -1.02 -8.77 -11.01
N PRO A 137 -1.82 -7.68 -10.94
CA PRO A 137 -1.54 -6.48 -11.71
C PRO A 137 -0.29 -5.76 -11.16
N HIS A 138 0.70 -5.57 -12.02
CA HIS A 138 1.83 -4.68 -11.78
C HIS A 138 1.31 -3.26 -11.52
N SER A 139 1.60 -2.75 -10.33
CA SER A 139 1.32 -1.37 -9.95
C SER A 139 2.21 -0.42 -10.76
N LEU A 140 1.63 0.36 -11.67
CA LEU A 140 2.29 1.54 -12.25
C LEU A 140 2.01 2.74 -11.36
N LEU A 141 2.98 3.07 -10.51
CA LEU A 141 3.06 4.34 -9.80
C LEU A 141 3.88 5.31 -10.68
N SER A 142 3.24 6.30 -11.28
CA SER A 142 3.92 7.47 -11.85
C SER A 142 3.75 8.66 -10.90
N PRO A 143 4.83 9.32 -10.44
CA PRO A 143 4.72 10.56 -9.67
C PRO A 143 4.44 11.76 -10.60
N PRO A 144 3.64 12.75 -10.20
CA PRO A 144 3.57 14.02 -10.92
C PRO A 144 4.83 14.85 -10.67
N SER A 145 5.50 15.20 -11.76
CA SER A 145 6.52 16.25 -11.84
C SER A 145 5.85 17.61 -11.75
N SER A 146 6.02 18.30 -10.62
CA SER A 146 5.67 19.71 -10.47
C SER A 146 6.88 20.58 -10.84
N SER A 147 6.78 21.28 -11.96
CA SER A 147 7.68 22.36 -12.37
C SER A 147 6.87 23.51 -12.98
N SER A 148 7.22 24.73 -12.53
CA SER A 148 6.82 26.06 -12.98
C SER A 148 5.49 26.60 -12.44
#